data_AF-A0A2D9C9N8-F1
#
_entry.id   AF-A0A2D9C9N8-F1
#
_cell.length_a   1.000
_cell.length_b   1.000
_cell.length_c   1.000
_cell.angle_alpha   90.00
_cell.angle_beta   90.00
_cell.angle_gamma   90.00
#
_symmetry.space_group_name_H-M   'P 1'
#
loop_
_entity.id
_entity.type
_entity.pdbx_description
1 polymer ?
#
loop_
_entity_poly.entity_id
_entity_poly.type
_entity_poly.pdbx_seq_one_letter_code
_entity_poly.pdbx_strand_id
1 'polypeptide(L)'
;MVAKKYQNPEGGLNAAGRAYFRRKEGSNLKAPQGSGTHGRRVSFAARFGGMAGPLEDSKGRPTRLKLALKKWGFGSKESARAFARKNRKS
;
A
#
# COMPACT_ATOMS: atom_id res chain seq x y z
N MET A 1 5.58 14.02 7.76
CA MET A 1 5.89 12.77 7.02
C MET A 1 6.53 11.76 7.95
N VAL A 2 6.25 10.46 7.80
CA VAL A 2 6.90 9.39 8.60
C VAL A 2 8.43 9.44 8.44
N ALA A 3 9.20 9.28 9.52
CA ALA A 3 10.67 9.27 9.44
C ALA A 3 11.20 8.16 8.50
N LYS A 4 12.27 8.45 7.74
CA LYS A 4 12.85 7.51 6.76
C LYS A 4 13.19 6.14 7.36
N LYS A 5 13.70 6.11 8.60
CA LYS A 5 14.01 4.87 9.35
C LYS A 5 12.84 3.91 9.55
N TYR A 6 11.60 4.38 9.41
CA TYR A 6 10.38 3.58 9.57
C TYR A 6 9.74 3.16 8.24
N GLN A 7 10.31 3.65 7.13
CA GLN A 7 9.81 3.37 5.79
C GLN A 7 10.60 2.22 5.16
N ASN A 8 9.93 1.39 4.39
CA ASN A 8 10.60 0.38 3.57
C ASN A 8 10.90 0.98 2.19
N PRO A 9 12.14 0.86 1.65
CA PRO A 9 12.46 1.30 0.28
C PRO A 9 11.59 0.63 -0.79
N GLU A 10 11.09 -0.58 -0.55
CA GLU A 10 10.18 -1.30 -1.44
C GLU A 10 8.71 -0.87 -1.31
N GLY A 11 8.41 0.07 -0.41
CA GLY A 11 7.06 0.60 -0.19
C GLY A 11 6.46 0.24 1.18
N GLY A 12 5.66 1.15 1.70
CA GLY A 12 4.99 1.00 3.00
C GLY A 12 5.93 1.16 4.20
N LEU A 13 5.49 0.63 5.35
CA LEU A 13 6.23 0.66 6.61
C LEU A 13 7.05 -0.63 6.81
N ASN A 14 8.27 -0.48 7.30
CA ASN A 14 9.09 -1.60 7.75
C ASN A 14 8.63 -2.10 9.14
N ALA A 15 9.26 -3.15 9.67
CA ALA A 15 8.89 -3.73 10.96
C ALA A 15 9.03 -2.71 12.11
N ALA A 16 10.12 -1.94 12.13
CA ALA A 16 10.36 -0.90 13.13
C ALA A 16 9.29 0.20 13.07
N GLY A 17 8.84 0.58 11.87
CA GLY A 17 7.76 1.55 11.68
C GLY A 17 6.44 1.04 12.23
N ARG A 18 6.06 -0.21 11.93
CA ARG A 18 4.85 -0.80 12.51
C ARG A 18 4.93 -0.89 14.04
N ALA A 19 6.09 -1.27 14.59
CA ALA A 19 6.31 -1.30 16.03
C ALA A 19 6.25 0.10 16.67
N TYR A 20 6.79 1.12 15.98
CA TYR A 20 6.73 2.51 16.43
C TYR A 20 5.29 2.99 16.55
N PHE A 21 4.48 2.81 15.50
CA PHE A 21 3.07 3.22 15.49
C PHE A 21 2.21 2.41 16.48
N ARG A 22 2.54 1.13 16.71
CA ARG A 22 1.92 0.35 17.78
C ARG A 22 2.18 0.95 19.15
N ARG A 23 3.44 1.31 19.43
CA ARG A 23 3.83 1.84 20.75
C ARG A 23 3.34 3.27 20.99
N LYS A 24 3.28 4.10 19.94
CA LYS A 24 2.90 5.51 20.05
C LYS A 24 1.41 5.77 19.92
N GLU A 25 0.72 5.05 19.04
CA GLU A 25 -0.69 5.31 18.70
C GLU A 25 -1.60 4.14 19.06
N GLY A 26 -1.06 3.06 19.66
CA GLY A 26 -1.84 1.85 19.95
C GLY A 26 -2.27 1.07 18.69
N SER A 27 -1.75 1.43 17.51
CA SER A 27 -2.22 0.86 16.25
C SER A 27 -1.73 -0.57 16.02
N ASN A 28 -2.60 -1.46 15.52
CA ASN A 28 -2.21 -2.83 15.16
C ASN A 28 -1.94 -2.98 13.65
N LEU A 29 -0.97 -2.21 13.15
CA LEU A 29 -0.60 -2.24 11.74
C LEU A 29 0.00 -3.60 11.35
N LYS A 30 -0.60 -4.24 10.35
CA LYS A 30 -0.16 -5.53 9.80
C LYS A 30 0.69 -5.33 8.54
N ALA A 31 1.45 -6.36 8.18
CA ALA A 31 2.20 -6.38 6.93
C ALA A 31 1.27 -6.37 5.69
N PRO A 32 1.76 -5.86 4.54
CA PRO A 32 1.10 -5.96 3.24
C PRO A 32 0.76 -7.40 2.86
N GLN A 33 -0.32 -7.58 2.12
CA GLN A 33 -0.69 -8.88 1.54
C GLN A 33 -0.47 -8.82 0.02
N GLY A 34 0.49 -9.60 -0.48
CA GLY A 34 0.84 -9.64 -1.91
C GLY A 34 -0.06 -10.53 -2.76
N SER A 35 -0.82 -11.44 -2.15
CA SER A 35 -1.60 -12.48 -2.84
C SER A 35 -2.96 -12.73 -2.17
N GLY A 36 -3.80 -13.54 -2.82
CA GLY A 36 -5.13 -13.92 -2.34
C GLY A 36 -6.19 -12.83 -2.47
N THR A 37 -7.40 -13.09 -1.98
CA THR A 37 -8.57 -12.19 -2.09
C THR A 37 -9.09 -11.73 -0.73
N HIS A 38 -8.22 -11.74 0.29
CA HIS A 38 -8.58 -11.31 1.64
C HIS A 38 -9.10 -9.87 1.68
N GLY A 39 -10.07 -9.61 2.56
CA GLY A 39 -10.73 -8.30 2.68
C GLY A 39 -9.77 -7.12 2.82
N ARG A 40 -8.66 -7.25 3.59
CA ARG A 40 -7.66 -6.17 3.71
C ARG A 40 -7.01 -5.80 2.38
N ARG A 41 -6.70 -6.80 1.53
CA ARG A 41 -6.14 -6.56 0.18
C ARG A 41 -7.17 -5.89 -0.72
N VAL A 42 -8.43 -6.30 -0.66
CA VAL A 42 -9.54 -5.67 -1.38
C VAL A 42 -9.73 -4.22 -0.94
N SER A 43 -9.78 -3.95 0.37
CA SER A 43 -9.91 -2.60 0.92
C SER A 43 -8.70 -1.72 0.56
N PHE A 44 -7.49 -2.26 0.62
CA PHE A 44 -6.28 -1.55 0.18
C PHE A 44 -6.40 -1.18 -1.30
N ALA A 45 -6.73 -2.14 -2.16
CA ALA A 45 -6.85 -1.94 -3.60
C ALA A 45 -7.93 -0.90 -3.95
N ALA A 46 -9.06 -0.89 -3.24
CA ALA A 46 -10.12 0.10 -3.43
C ALA A 46 -9.63 1.51 -3.10
N ARG A 47 -8.96 1.69 -1.96
CA ARG A 47 -8.46 3.00 -1.51
C ARG A 47 -7.31 3.51 -2.38
N PHE A 48 -6.29 2.67 -2.59
CA PHE A 48 -5.06 3.07 -3.28
C PHE A 48 -5.22 3.10 -4.80
N GLY A 49 -6.12 2.29 -5.36
CA GLY A 49 -6.49 2.38 -6.76
C GLY A 49 -7.14 3.73 -7.09
N GLY A 50 -7.99 4.26 -6.21
CA GLY A 50 -8.65 5.55 -6.36
C GLY A 50 -7.78 6.78 -6.10
N MET A 51 -6.60 6.62 -5.49
CA MET A 51 -5.80 7.73 -4.98
C MET A 51 -5.28 8.65 -6.10
N ALA A 52 -5.35 9.96 -5.91
CA ALA A 52 -4.76 10.94 -6.82
C ALA A 52 -3.21 10.93 -6.75
N GLY A 53 -2.56 11.29 -7.84
CA GLY A 53 -1.09 11.45 -7.91
C GLY A 53 -0.37 10.46 -8.84
N PRO A 54 0.78 10.80 -9.42
CA PRO A 54 1.41 9.97 -10.43
C PRO A 54 2.05 8.71 -9.83
N LEU A 55 2.19 7.66 -10.67
CA LEU A 55 2.90 6.43 -10.30
C LEU A 55 4.42 6.56 -10.49
N GLU A 56 4.84 7.53 -11.29
CA GLU A 56 6.25 7.83 -11.55
C GLU A 56 6.51 9.31 -11.26
N ASP A 57 7.72 9.63 -10.82
CA ASP A 57 8.14 11.01 -10.65
C ASP A 57 8.61 11.62 -11.98
N SER A 58 8.97 12.90 -11.97
CA SER A 58 9.47 13.61 -13.16
C SER A 58 10.79 13.05 -13.71
N LYS A 59 11.44 12.13 -13.00
CA LYS A 59 12.68 11.44 -13.39
C LYS A 59 12.42 9.98 -13.76
N GLY A 60 11.17 9.56 -13.92
CA GLY A 60 10.77 8.19 -14.27
C GLY A 60 10.89 7.18 -13.13
N ARG A 61 11.13 7.60 -11.89
CA ARG A 61 11.31 6.68 -10.75
C ARG A 61 9.95 6.35 -10.14
N PRO A 62 9.76 5.12 -9.63
CA PRO A 62 8.49 4.74 -9.01
C PRO A 62 8.22 5.60 -7.78
N THR A 63 7.04 6.21 -7.72
CA THR A 63 6.61 6.94 -6.52
C THR A 63 6.33 5.96 -5.38
N ARG A 64 6.23 6.50 -4.17
CA ARG A 64 5.83 5.73 -2.98
C ARG A 64 4.49 5.00 -3.19
N LEU A 65 3.60 5.59 -3.99
CA LEU A 65 2.32 4.98 -4.36
C LEU A 65 2.54 3.73 -5.23
N LYS A 66 3.38 3.82 -6.28
CA LYS A 66 3.72 2.67 -7.13
C LYS A 66 4.42 1.56 -6.33
N LEU A 67 5.34 1.91 -5.45
CA LEU A 67 6.01 0.95 -4.57
C LEU A 67 5.03 0.25 -3.62
N ALA A 68 4.12 1.01 -3.01
CA ALA A 68 3.08 0.44 -2.17
C ALA A 68 2.16 -0.51 -2.96
N LEU A 69 1.67 -0.10 -4.14
CA LEU A 69 0.87 -0.96 -5.02
C LEU A 69 1.61 -2.25 -5.34
N LYS A 70 2.89 -2.17 -5.74
CA LYS A 70 3.73 -3.33 -6.05
C LYS A 70 3.84 -4.27 -4.85
N LYS A 71 4.04 -3.76 -3.63
CA LYS A 71 4.15 -4.59 -2.42
C LYS A 71 2.86 -5.31 -2.05
N TRP A 72 1.72 -4.77 -2.47
CA TRP A 72 0.39 -5.39 -2.32
C TRP A 72 -0.03 -6.23 -3.55
N GLY A 73 0.88 -6.43 -4.50
CA GLY A 73 0.68 -7.27 -5.68
C GLY A 73 -0.10 -6.59 -6.80
N PHE A 74 -0.01 -5.26 -6.94
CA PHE A 74 -0.64 -4.49 -8.01
C PHE A 74 0.41 -3.73 -8.82
N GLY A 75 0.36 -3.88 -10.15
CA GLY A 75 1.29 -3.19 -11.06
C GLY A 75 0.84 -1.75 -11.41
N SER A 76 -0.43 -1.43 -11.21
CA SER A 76 -1.04 -0.16 -11.59
C SER A 76 -2.25 0.18 -10.72
N LYS A 77 -2.76 1.41 -10.85
CA LYS A 77 -3.99 1.81 -10.16
C LYS A 77 -5.20 1.12 -10.74
N GLU A 78 -5.19 0.94 -12.04
CA GLU A 78 -6.26 0.33 -12.83
C GLU A 78 -6.43 -1.14 -12.42
N SER A 79 -5.32 -1.87 -12.27
CA SER A 79 -5.34 -3.26 -11.79
C SER A 79 -5.82 -3.36 -10.34
N ALA A 80 -5.43 -2.44 -9.46
CA ALA A 80 -5.96 -2.36 -8.10
C ALA A 80 -7.47 -2.06 -8.08
N ARG A 81 -7.94 -1.09 -8.87
CA ARG A 81 -9.37 -0.75 -9.01
C ARG A 81 -10.19 -1.91 -9.56
N ALA A 82 -9.68 -2.59 -10.60
CA ALA A 82 -10.33 -3.76 -11.18
C ALA A 82 -10.42 -4.91 -10.17
N PHE A 83 -9.33 -5.20 -9.46
CA PHE A 83 -9.31 -6.21 -8.41
C PHE A 83 -10.30 -5.89 -7.28
N ALA A 84 -10.34 -4.64 -6.83
CA ALA A 84 -11.26 -4.20 -5.80
C ALA A 84 -12.72 -4.38 -6.22
N ARG A 85 -13.08 -3.97 -7.45
CA ARG A 85 -14.43 -4.15 -8.00
C ARG A 85 -14.82 -5.63 -8.10
N LYS A 86 -13.92 -6.49 -8.57
CA LYS A 86 -14.16 -7.93 -8.71
C LYS A 86 -14.37 -8.64 -7.37
N ASN A 87 -13.71 -8.20 -6.31
CA ASN A 87 -13.67 -8.90 -5.02
C ASN A 87 -14.41 -8.14 -3.90
N ARG A 88 -15.11 -7.04 -4.23
CA ARG A 88 -15.98 -6.34 -3.29
C ARG A 88 -17.10 -7.29 -2.89
N LYS A 89 -17.24 -7.54 -1.59
CA LYS A 89 -18.46 -8.15 -1.06
C LYS A 89 -19.54 -7.07 -1.04
N SER A 90 -20.73 -7.42 -1.51
CA SER A 90 -21.91 -6.57 -1.57
C SER A 90 -22.24 -5.95 -0.22
#